data_AF-A0A551YT17-F1
#
_entry.id   AF-A0A551YT17-F1
#
_cell.length_a   1.000
_cell.length_b   1.000
_cell.length_c   1.000
_cell.angle_alpha   90.00
_cell.angle_beta   90.00
_cell.angle_gamma   90.00
#
_symmetry.space_group_name_H-M   'P 1'
#
loop_
_entity.id
_entity.type
_entity.pdbx_description
1 polymer ?
#
loop_
_entity_poly.entity_id
_entity_poly.type
_entity_poly.pdbx_seq_one_letter_code
_entity_poly.pdbx_strand_id
1 'polypeptide(L)'
;MNKILANCISLGIGLGAIGVAVPAQAASFQGLGDLPGGSFSSDATGVSADGSVVVGQSTSASGNEAFRWTQATGMVGLGDLAGGISFPGGFFSSPGVSADGSVVVGSSNSDFDASRWTQATGTVGLGNLEWASFGEALGVSSDGSVVVGYSSNDSSFEAFRWTQQTGMVGLGDLLSSVDTFRFFSIASGVSGDGSVVVGYSQSVNGQEAFIWNSAQGMRSLQQVLTNDYGLDLTGWFLNEANAISADGLTVVGSGTNPNGLTEAWIASLDGDPNSQPGTTPTNPLLPTPNPSNPNGFTFPNVPVGNNGFGTTNPIFFDPIVSVGYDYSVTGGPLFASVLIPSALPQGDSNFILELPGFGNYSLLAGTTFNLLGVNPLGFSDFRISDIDPAEMLDPTNPTAFVTGLTFTNPGIVTVTQNPITVSVPEPSNLLGLGLLGFGAFLTGKLNKKQAQKDS
;
A
#
# COMPACT_ATOMS: atom_id res chain seq x y z
N MET A 1 17.40 81.45 3.80
CA MET A 1 17.91 81.59 5.18
C MET A 1 18.02 80.19 5.76
N ASN A 2 19.18 79.87 6.32
CA ASN A 2 19.59 78.68 7.09
C ASN A 2 19.83 77.31 6.39
N LYS A 3 21.12 76.94 6.38
CA LYS A 3 21.69 75.59 6.36
C LYS A 3 21.23 74.78 7.59
N ILE A 4 21.29 73.44 7.53
CA ILE A 4 21.77 72.53 8.60
C ILE A 4 22.10 71.15 7.98
N LEU A 5 23.25 70.59 8.38
CA LEU A 5 23.72 69.21 8.14
C LEU A 5 22.96 68.21 9.03
N ALA A 6 22.81 66.93 8.61
CA ALA A 6 22.95 65.79 9.52
C ALA A 6 22.94 64.42 8.80
N ASN A 7 24.07 63.72 8.93
CA ASN A 7 24.25 62.30 9.26
C ASN A 7 23.46 61.20 8.55
N CYS A 8 24.21 60.41 7.78
CA CYS A 8 23.93 59.01 7.52
C CYS A 8 23.88 58.22 8.83
N ILE A 9 22.73 57.64 9.15
CA ILE A 9 22.60 56.52 10.09
C ILE A 9 22.02 55.36 9.30
N SER A 10 22.86 54.35 9.06
CA SER A 10 22.44 53.03 8.62
C SER A 10 21.61 52.39 9.75
N LEU A 11 20.30 52.28 9.56
CA LEU A 11 19.46 51.40 10.36
C LEU A 11 19.14 50.15 9.53
N GLY A 12 19.78 49.03 9.87
CA GLY A 12 19.37 47.72 9.40
C GLY A 12 17.98 47.41 9.96
N ILE A 13 16.96 47.44 9.11
CA ILE A 13 15.65 46.90 9.44
C ILE A 13 15.68 45.45 8.98
N GLY A 14 15.80 44.54 9.94
CA GLY A 14 15.62 43.12 9.70
C GLY A 14 14.26 42.88 9.07
N LEU A 15 14.23 42.02 8.05
CA LEU A 15 13.01 41.42 7.51
C LEU A 15 12.34 40.61 8.64
N GLY A 16 11.56 41.27 9.48
CA GLY A 16 10.54 40.63 10.28
C GLY A 16 9.42 40.23 9.34
N ALA A 17 9.25 38.93 9.12
CA ALA A 17 8.08 38.40 8.45
C ALA A 17 6.83 38.96 9.15
N ILE A 18 6.07 39.81 8.46
CA ILE A 18 4.72 40.17 8.89
C ILE A 18 3.89 38.91 8.65
N GLY A 19 3.83 38.06 9.67
CA GLY A 19 2.87 36.97 9.72
C GLY A 19 1.48 37.60 9.74
N VAL A 20 0.84 37.64 8.57
CA VAL A 20 -0.60 37.91 8.49
C VAL A 20 -1.27 36.70 9.12
N ALA A 21 -1.60 36.79 10.40
CA ALA A 21 -2.45 35.80 11.05
C ALA A 21 -3.82 35.87 10.36
N VAL A 22 -4.09 34.90 9.48
CA VAL A 22 -5.45 34.67 8.99
C VAL A 22 -6.24 34.21 10.21
N PRO A 23 -7.24 34.98 10.69
CA PRO A 23 -8.04 34.51 11.80
C PRO A 23 -8.71 33.21 11.36
N ALA A 24 -8.43 32.13 12.11
CA ALA A 24 -9.13 30.88 11.91
C ALA A 24 -10.64 31.14 12.00
N GLN A 25 -11.37 30.76 10.96
CA GLN A 25 -12.82 30.89 10.95
C GLN A 25 -13.37 30.12 12.15
N ALA A 26 -14.21 30.77 12.95
CA ALA A 26 -14.85 30.11 14.08
C ALA A 26 -15.65 28.90 13.57
N ALA A 27 -15.59 27.79 14.31
CA ALA A 27 -16.40 26.62 14.00
C ALA A 27 -17.89 27.02 13.95
N SER A 28 -18.61 26.52 12.95
CA SER A 28 -20.02 26.83 12.72
C SER A 28 -20.81 25.57 12.41
N PHE A 29 -22.10 25.60 12.72
CA PHE A 29 -23.06 24.58 12.35
C PHE A 29 -24.24 25.25 11.64
N GLN A 30 -24.63 24.72 10.49
CA GLN A 30 -25.72 25.22 9.68
C GLN A 30 -26.56 24.04 9.18
N GLY A 31 -27.86 24.04 9.48
CA GLY A 31 -28.80 23.16 8.78
C GLY A 31 -28.96 23.61 7.34
N LEU A 32 -28.95 22.66 6.39
CA LEU A 32 -29.04 22.99 4.96
C LEU A 32 -30.48 23.35 4.54
N GLY A 33 -31.50 22.76 5.19
CA GLY A 33 -32.92 22.95 4.87
C GLY A 33 -33.50 21.76 4.11
N ASP A 34 -34.50 22.00 3.25
CA ASP A 34 -35.11 21.06 2.32
C ASP A 34 -35.35 21.72 0.94
N LEU A 35 -35.66 20.92 -0.08
CA LEU A 35 -36.17 21.43 -1.34
C LEU A 35 -37.62 21.89 -1.19
N PRO A 36 -38.02 23.02 -1.79
CA PRO A 36 -39.36 23.55 -1.62
C PRO A 36 -40.43 22.66 -2.28
N GLY A 37 -41.61 22.63 -1.65
CA GLY A 37 -42.83 22.01 -2.20
C GLY A 37 -43.03 20.53 -1.88
N GLY A 38 -42.09 19.91 -1.17
CA GLY A 38 -42.22 18.56 -0.62
C GLY A 38 -42.42 18.53 0.90
N SER A 39 -42.28 17.33 1.47
CA SER A 39 -42.12 17.17 2.92
C SER A 39 -40.76 17.73 3.36
N PHE A 40 -40.70 18.33 4.55
CA PHE A 40 -39.45 18.81 5.13
C PHE A 40 -38.54 17.62 5.48
N SER A 41 -37.75 17.19 4.50
CA SER A 41 -36.89 16.00 4.57
C SER A 41 -35.74 16.14 3.57
N SER A 42 -34.52 15.94 4.07
CA SER A 42 -33.29 15.94 3.27
C SER A 42 -32.23 15.08 3.94
N ASP A 43 -31.41 14.42 3.13
CA ASP A 43 -30.24 13.65 3.59
C ASP A 43 -29.02 14.07 2.76
N ALA A 44 -27.92 14.42 3.41
CA ALA A 44 -26.68 14.85 2.76
C ALA A 44 -25.69 13.67 2.75
N THR A 45 -25.31 13.21 1.56
CA THR A 45 -24.57 11.96 1.38
C THR A 45 -23.17 12.16 0.80
N GLY A 46 -22.85 13.35 0.28
CA GLY A 46 -21.54 13.63 -0.32
C GLY A 46 -21.12 15.09 -0.20
N VAL A 47 -19.81 15.33 -0.26
CA VAL A 47 -19.20 16.65 -0.16
C VAL A 47 -17.98 16.77 -1.08
N SER A 48 -17.77 17.94 -1.69
CA SER A 48 -16.55 18.23 -2.46
C SER A 48 -15.31 18.29 -1.56
N ALA A 49 -14.12 18.17 -2.15
CA ALA A 49 -12.87 18.09 -1.39
C ALA A 49 -12.57 19.36 -0.58
N ASP A 50 -13.05 20.52 -1.05
CA ASP A 50 -12.92 21.81 -0.38
C ASP A 50 -14.09 22.13 0.58
N GLY A 51 -15.07 21.24 0.70
CA GLY A 51 -16.26 21.43 1.54
C GLY A 51 -17.27 22.44 1.01
N SER A 52 -17.08 23.02 -0.18
CA SER A 52 -17.93 24.11 -0.70
C SER A 52 -19.23 23.64 -1.34
N VAL A 53 -19.31 22.37 -1.73
CA VAL A 53 -20.46 21.74 -2.38
C VAL A 53 -20.89 20.52 -1.57
N VAL A 54 -22.19 20.44 -1.26
CA VAL A 54 -22.81 19.26 -0.64
C VAL A 54 -23.84 18.69 -1.59
N VAL A 55 -23.89 17.37 -1.73
CA VAL A 55 -24.90 16.64 -2.50
C VAL A 55 -25.66 15.67 -1.61
N GLY A 56 -26.86 15.33 -2.05
CA GLY A 56 -27.72 14.41 -1.32
C GLY A 56 -29.10 14.33 -1.96
N GLN A 57 -30.08 13.89 -1.18
CA GLN A 57 -31.47 13.76 -1.61
C GLN A 57 -32.39 14.63 -0.77
N SER A 58 -33.45 15.15 -1.37
CA SER A 58 -34.51 15.86 -0.65
C SER A 58 -35.86 15.69 -1.35
N THR A 59 -36.95 15.90 -0.61
CA THR A 59 -38.31 15.83 -1.16
C THR A 59 -38.72 17.20 -1.66
N SER A 60 -39.02 17.33 -2.95
CA SER A 60 -39.57 18.54 -3.58
C SER A 60 -41.02 18.34 -4.05
N ALA A 61 -41.58 19.35 -4.71
CA ALA A 61 -42.90 19.25 -5.37
C ALA A 61 -42.98 18.13 -6.43
N SER A 62 -41.84 17.69 -6.96
CA SER A 62 -41.75 16.62 -7.97
C SER A 62 -41.51 15.23 -7.36
N GLY A 63 -41.40 15.12 -6.03
CA GLY A 63 -41.04 13.90 -5.32
C GLY A 63 -39.60 13.95 -4.80
N ASN A 64 -39.00 12.79 -4.55
CA ASN A 64 -37.60 12.72 -4.12
C ASN A 64 -36.67 13.02 -5.31
N GLU A 65 -35.77 13.98 -5.13
CA GLU A 65 -34.75 14.31 -6.13
C GLU A 65 -33.40 14.58 -5.48
N ALA A 66 -32.33 14.44 -6.28
CA ALA A 66 -31.00 14.83 -5.83
C ALA A 66 -30.91 16.36 -5.74
N PHE A 67 -30.15 16.86 -4.77
CA PHE A 67 -29.82 18.27 -4.66
C PHE A 67 -28.32 18.51 -4.78
N ARG A 68 -27.97 19.74 -5.16
CA ARG A 68 -26.65 20.33 -4.99
C ARG A 68 -26.79 21.60 -4.16
N TRP A 69 -26.08 21.66 -3.04
CA TRP A 69 -26.05 22.82 -2.17
C TRP A 69 -24.72 23.56 -2.31
N THR A 70 -24.80 24.88 -2.34
CA THR A 70 -23.64 25.77 -2.10
C THR A 70 -24.05 26.90 -1.17
N GLN A 71 -23.08 27.53 -0.52
CA GLN A 71 -23.36 28.71 0.31
C GLN A 71 -24.06 29.83 -0.47
N ALA A 72 -23.75 29.99 -1.76
CA ALA A 72 -24.29 31.07 -2.59
C ALA A 72 -25.73 30.82 -3.06
N THR A 73 -26.09 29.57 -3.34
CA THR A 73 -27.37 29.22 -3.95
C THR A 73 -28.36 28.56 -3.01
N GLY A 74 -27.91 28.10 -1.84
CA GLY A 74 -28.67 27.14 -1.05
C GLY A 74 -28.85 25.82 -1.80
N MET A 75 -29.86 25.04 -1.41
CA MET A 75 -30.21 23.78 -2.07
C MET A 75 -30.88 24.03 -3.41
N VAL A 76 -30.32 23.44 -4.46
CA VAL A 76 -30.86 23.44 -5.82
C VAL A 76 -31.13 22.00 -6.22
N GLY A 77 -32.39 21.70 -6.58
CA GLY A 77 -32.77 20.40 -7.12
C GLY A 77 -32.12 20.17 -8.48
N LEU A 78 -31.65 18.96 -8.72
CA LEU A 78 -30.99 18.57 -9.96
C LEU A 78 -31.95 17.89 -10.96
N GLY A 79 -33.25 17.83 -10.64
CA GLY A 79 -34.26 17.18 -11.46
C GLY A 79 -34.15 15.67 -11.44
N ASP A 80 -34.48 15.01 -12.55
CA ASP A 80 -34.60 13.54 -12.74
C ASP A 80 -33.29 12.72 -12.55
N LEU A 81 -32.33 13.23 -11.77
CA LEU A 81 -31.32 12.45 -11.04
C LEU A 81 -31.93 11.56 -9.93
N ALA A 82 -33.26 11.41 -9.93
CA ALA A 82 -34.05 10.88 -8.85
C ALA A 82 -33.56 9.49 -8.42
N GLY A 83 -33.27 9.41 -7.12
CA GLY A 83 -32.88 8.19 -6.47
C GLY A 83 -34.04 7.20 -6.41
N GLY A 84 -33.81 6.07 -7.06
CA GLY A 84 -34.19 4.73 -6.63
C GLY A 84 -35.64 4.51 -6.21
N ILE A 85 -36.32 3.65 -6.96
CA ILE A 85 -37.40 2.82 -6.43
C ILE A 85 -37.03 2.29 -5.03
N SER A 86 -37.91 2.52 -4.06
CA SER A 86 -37.86 1.85 -2.75
C SER A 86 -38.01 0.36 -2.96
N PHE A 87 -36.90 -0.37 -3.09
CA PHE A 87 -36.93 -1.82 -2.89
C PHE A 87 -37.28 -2.11 -1.43
N PRO A 88 -38.11 -3.12 -1.13
CA PRO A 88 -38.23 -3.64 0.23
C PRO A 88 -36.88 -4.28 0.60
N GLY A 89 -35.96 -3.48 1.13
CA GLY A 89 -34.55 -3.86 1.37
C GLY A 89 -33.57 -2.71 1.68
N GLY A 90 -33.90 -1.45 1.34
CA GLY A 90 -33.24 -0.28 1.96
C GLY A 90 -31.91 0.21 1.38
N PHE A 91 -31.75 0.27 0.05
CA PHE A 91 -30.64 1.04 -0.54
C PHE A 91 -31.18 2.36 -1.10
N PHE A 92 -30.87 3.47 -0.42
CA PHE A 92 -31.00 4.81 -0.98
C PHE A 92 -29.76 5.09 -1.82
N SER A 93 -29.93 5.39 -3.12
CA SER A 93 -28.82 5.74 -4.01
C SER A 93 -28.17 7.06 -3.57
N SER A 94 -26.97 7.00 -3.00
CA SER A 94 -26.26 8.20 -2.53
C SER A 94 -25.51 8.84 -3.71
N PRO A 95 -25.86 10.06 -4.16
CA PRO A 95 -25.16 10.68 -5.28
C PRO A 95 -23.67 10.90 -4.96
N GLY A 96 -22.81 10.55 -5.91
CA GLY A 96 -21.38 10.82 -5.86
C GLY A 96 -21.07 12.23 -6.38
N VAL A 97 -19.96 12.84 -5.94
CA VAL A 97 -19.56 14.20 -6.34
C VAL A 97 -18.05 14.30 -6.59
N SER A 98 -17.65 15.05 -7.63
CA SER A 98 -16.24 15.30 -7.95
C SER A 98 -15.57 16.21 -6.92
N ALA A 99 -14.23 16.24 -6.92
CA ALA A 99 -13.46 17.00 -5.93
C ALA A 99 -13.76 18.51 -5.95
N ASP A 100 -14.05 19.06 -7.12
CA ASP A 100 -14.45 20.46 -7.33
C ASP A 100 -15.98 20.70 -7.24
N GLY A 101 -16.77 19.64 -7.02
CA GLY A 101 -18.22 19.69 -6.96
C GLY A 101 -18.91 20.13 -8.25
N SER A 102 -18.24 20.04 -9.40
CA SER A 102 -18.79 20.39 -10.72
C SER A 102 -19.54 19.24 -11.38
N VAL A 103 -19.27 18.00 -10.96
CA VAL A 103 -19.89 16.79 -11.47
C VAL A 103 -20.60 16.05 -10.33
N VAL A 104 -21.85 15.65 -10.57
CA VAL A 104 -22.64 14.82 -9.66
C VAL A 104 -23.08 13.58 -10.43
N VAL A 105 -22.99 12.40 -9.82
CA VAL A 105 -23.34 11.12 -10.45
C VAL A 105 -24.37 10.36 -9.63
N GLY A 106 -25.17 9.53 -10.30
CA GLY A 106 -26.22 8.72 -9.67
C GLY A 106 -26.93 7.83 -10.68
N SER A 107 -28.24 7.68 -10.52
CA SER A 107 -29.13 7.03 -11.49
C SER A 107 -30.17 8.03 -12.04
N SER A 108 -30.81 7.71 -13.15
CA SER A 108 -31.93 8.49 -13.70
C SER A 108 -33.24 7.72 -13.66
N ASN A 109 -34.35 8.44 -13.47
CA ASN A 109 -35.70 7.85 -13.43
C ASN A 109 -36.29 7.52 -14.81
N SER A 110 -35.82 8.16 -15.89
CA SER A 110 -36.46 8.02 -17.21
C SER A 110 -36.13 6.70 -17.90
N ASP A 111 -34.90 6.22 -17.73
CA ASP A 111 -34.35 5.06 -18.46
C ASP A 111 -33.62 4.07 -17.53
N PHE A 112 -33.61 4.33 -16.21
CA PHE A 112 -32.83 3.57 -15.23
C PHE A 112 -31.33 3.55 -15.54
N ASP A 113 -30.82 4.59 -16.19
CA ASP A 113 -29.41 4.68 -16.58
C ASP A 113 -28.55 5.22 -15.44
N ALA A 114 -27.30 4.79 -15.40
CA ALA A 114 -26.27 5.54 -14.69
C ALA A 114 -26.26 6.97 -15.25
N SER A 115 -26.22 7.99 -14.40
CA SER A 115 -26.39 9.37 -14.83
C SER A 115 -25.26 10.27 -14.33
N ARG A 116 -25.01 11.34 -15.07
CA ARG A 116 -24.01 12.36 -14.77
C ARG A 116 -24.62 13.74 -14.99
N TRP A 117 -24.59 14.56 -13.96
CA TRP A 117 -24.99 15.96 -14.01
C TRP A 117 -23.79 16.88 -14.07
N THR A 118 -23.92 17.92 -14.90
CA THR A 118 -23.08 19.13 -14.83
C THR A 118 -23.96 20.36 -14.97
N GLN A 119 -23.45 21.51 -14.55
CA GLN A 119 -24.14 22.78 -14.76
C GLN A 119 -24.39 23.09 -16.25
N ALA A 120 -23.50 22.65 -17.14
CA ALA A 120 -23.58 22.96 -18.57
C ALA A 120 -24.63 22.11 -19.31
N THR A 121 -24.77 20.84 -18.91
CA THR A 121 -25.60 19.86 -19.63
C THR A 121 -26.87 19.47 -18.90
N GLY A 122 -26.99 19.82 -17.62
CA GLY A 122 -27.94 19.16 -16.73
C GLY A 122 -27.61 17.68 -16.58
N THR A 123 -28.62 16.89 -16.19
CA THR A 123 -28.53 15.44 -16.04
C THR A 123 -28.52 14.77 -17.41
N VAL A 124 -27.50 13.96 -17.66
CA VAL A 124 -27.35 13.16 -18.88
C VAL A 124 -27.19 11.69 -18.48
N GLY A 125 -27.96 10.81 -19.11
CA GLY A 125 -27.79 9.36 -19.00
C GLY A 125 -26.50 8.91 -19.68
N LEU A 126 -25.76 8.03 -19.02
CA LEU A 126 -24.52 7.42 -19.52
C LEU A 126 -24.79 6.13 -20.31
N GLY A 127 -26.05 5.68 -20.34
CA GLY A 127 -26.47 4.38 -20.85
C GLY A 127 -26.15 3.24 -19.86
N ASN A 128 -26.27 2.02 -20.36
CA ASN A 128 -25.96 0.78 -19.65
C ASN A 128 -25.01 -0.11 -20.48
N LEU A 129 -24.45 -1.14 -19.85
CA LEU A 129 -23.85 -2.25 -20.61
C LEU A 129 -24.90 -2.88 -21.53
N GLU A 130 -24.48 -3.39 -22.70
CA GLU A 130 -25.39 -3.83 -23.77
C GLU A 130 -26.46 -4.86 -23.34
N TRP A 131 -26.20 -5.63 -22.28
CA TRP A 131 -27.09 -6.65 -21.76
C TRP A 131 -27.91 -6.21 -20.54
N ALA A 132 -27.63 -5.03 -20.01
CA ALA A 132 -28.22 -4.50 -18.79
C ALA A 132 -29.39 -3.55 -19.10
N SER A 133 -30.33 -3.47 -18.17
CA SER A 133 -31.52 -2.62 -18.24
C SER A 133 -31.61 -1.62 -17.07
N PHE A 134 -30.61 -1.64 -16.19
CA PHE A 134 -30.45 -0.73 -15.07
C PHE A 134 -28.97 -0.38 -14.92
N GLY A 135 -28.69 0.84 -14.48
CA GLY A 135 -27.36 1.34 -14.20
C GLY A 135 -27.40 2.36 -13.07
N GLU A 136 -26.38 2.33 -12.23
CA GLU A 136 -26.20 3.30 -11.17
C GLU A 136 -24.73 3.68 -11.08
N ALA A 137 -24.46 4.98 -11.09
CA ALA A 137 -23.14 5.52 -10.82
C ALA A 137 -22.99 5.83 -9.33
N LEU A 138 -21.96 5.26 -8.71
CA LEU A 138 -21.69 5.37 -7.27
C LEU A 138 -20.46 6.23 -6.97
N GLY A 139 -19.51 6.30 -7.91
CA GLY A 139 -18.25 7.01 -7.72
C GLY A 139 -17.82 7.81 -8.95
N VAL A 140 -17.04 8.87 -8.71
CA VAL A 140 -16.52 9.75 -9.76
C VAL A 140 -15.11 10.24 -9.40
N SER A 141 -14.21 10.31 -10.39
CA SER A 141 -12.83 10.81 -10.22
C SER A 141 -12.80 12.29 -9.84
N SER A 142 -11.65 12.77 -9.36
CA SER A 142 -11.51 14.14 -8.87
C SER A 142 -11.82 15.19 -9.94
N ASP A 143 -11.47 14.91 -11.19
CA ASP A 143 -11.73 15.76 -12.36
C ASP A 143 -13.10 15.49 -13.03
N GLY A 144 -13.87 14.52 -12.53
CA GLY A 144 -15.17 14.19 -13.09
C GLY A 144 -15.16 13.47 -14.44
N SER A 145 -14.00 12.97 -14.88
CA SER A 145 -13.82 12.33 -16.21
C SER A 145 -14.07 10.82 -16.21
N VAL A 146 -13.94 10.17 -15.05
CA VAL A 146 -14.19 8.74 -14.86
C VAL A 146 -15.34 8.55 -13.89
N VAL A 147 -16.33 7.75 -14.31
CA VAL A 147 -17.49 7.39 -13.49
C VAL A 147 -17.51 5.88 -13.29
N VAL A 148 -17.75 5.42 -12.07
CA VAL A 148 -17.83 4.00 -11.72
C VAL A 148 -19.15 3.68 -11.02
N GLY A 149 -19.55 2.43 -11.10
CA GLY A 149 -20.78 1.95 -10.51
C GLY A 149 -21.08 0.54 -10.99
N TYR A 150 -22.35 0.23 -11.21
CA TYR A 150 -22.76 -1.07 -11.73
C TYR A 150 -23.90 -0.96 -12.74
N SER A 151 -23.93 -1.91 -13.67
CA SER A 151 -25.06 -2.17 -14.54
C SER A 151 -25.67 -3.52 -14.17
N SER A 152 -27.00 -3.62 -14.25
CA SER A 152 -27.71 -4.83 -13.87
C SER A 152 -28.94 -5.13 -14.73
N ASN A 153 -29.38 -6.37 -14.60
CA ASN A 153 -30.72 -6.83 -14.97
C ASN A 153 -31.25 -7.73 -13.84
N ASP A 154 -32.38 -8.39 -14.05
CA ASP A 154 -33.04 -9.26 -13.05
C ASP A 154 -32.13 -10.37 -12.46
N SER A 155 -30.99 -10.67 -13.09
CA SER A 155 -30.14 -11.79 -12.75
C SER A 155 -28.63 -11.51 -12.78
N SER A 156 -28.18 -10.26 -12.86
CA SER A 156 -26.73 -10.01 -12.97
C SER A 156 -26.38 -8.58 -12.61
N PHE A 157 -25.23 -8.41 -11.97
CA PHE A 157 -24.64 -7.10 -11.63
C PHE A 157 -23.20 -7.11 -12.12
N GLU A 158 -22.82 -6.14 -12.94
CA GLU A 158 -21.44 -5.97 -13.36
C GLU A 158 -20.99 -4.56 -13.07
N ALA A 159 -19.88 -4.46 -12.34
CA ALA A 159 -19.19 -3.22 -12.11
C ALA A 159 -18.76 -2.62 -13.45
N PHE A 160 -18.94 -1.32 -13.63
CA PHE A 160 -18.49 -0.62 -14.83
C PHE A 160 -17.51 0.50 -14.51
N ARG A 161 -16.75 0.87 -15.53
CA ARG A 161 -16.03 2.13 -15.63
C ARG A 161 -16.44 2.84 -16.92
N TRP A 162 -16.89 4.08 -16.79
CA TRP A 162 -17.30 4.93 -17.90
C TRP A 162 -16.32 6.08 -18.10
N THR A 163 -16.02 6.36 -19.37
CA THR A 163 -15.39 7.62 -19.79
C THR A 163 -16.10 8.15 -21.03
N GLN A 164 -15.96 9.45 -21.31
CA GLN A 164 -16.51 10.03 -22.53
C GLN A 164 -15.93 9.39 -23.81
N GLN A 165 -14.68 8.92 -23.77
CA GLN A 165 -14.01 8.36 -24.94
C GLN A 165 -14.44 6.91 -25.23
N THR A 166 -14.62 6.12 -24.18
CA THR A 166 -14.87 4.67 -24.31
C THR A 166 -16.32 4.29 -24.14
N GLY A 167 -17.15 5.19 -23.62
CA GLY A 167 -18.46 4.82 -23.07
C GLY A 167 -18.29 3.91 -21.84
N MET A 168 -19.33 3.13 -21.55
CA MET A 168 -19.37 2.21 -20.43
C MET A 168 -18.63 0.91 -20.76
N VAL A 169 -17.68 0.53 -19.91
CA VAL A 169 -16.90 -0.70 -20.02
C VAL A 169 -17.10 -1.54 -18.76
N GLY A 170 -17.50 -2.79 -18.92
CA GLY A 170 -17.66 -3.75 -17.82
C GLY A 170 -16.30 -4.19 -17.28
N LEU A 171 -16.22 -4.38 -15.96
CA LEU A 171 -15.01 -4.77 -15.25
C LEU A 171 -14.92 -6.28 -14.99
N GLY A 172 -15.97 -7.04 -15.32
CA GLY A 172 -16.12 -8.45 -14.98
C GLY A 172 -16.37 -8.68 -13.48
N ASP A 173 -16.09 -9.90 -13.02
CA ASP A 173 -16.21 -10.33 -11.63
C ASP A 173 -14.95 -11.11 -11.17
N LEU A 174 -14.87 -11.36 -9.86
CA LEU A 174 -13.85 -12.23 -9.27
C LEU A 174 -14.17 -13.70 -9.56
N LEU A 175 -13.97 -14.11 -10.82
CA LEU A 175 -14.04 -15.48 -11.34
C LEU A 175 -14.93 -16.41 -10.50
N SER A 176 -16.22 -16.42 -10.78
CA SER A 176 -17.13 -17.43 -10.23
C SER A 176 -17.45 -18.50 -11.27
N SER A 177 -17.34 -19.78 -10.87
CA SER A 177 -17.84 -20.94 -11.63
C SER A 177 -19.13 -21.49 -11.00
N VAL A 178 -19.98 -20.62 -10.48
CA VAL A 178 -21.30 -21.00 -9.95
C VAL A 178 -22.36 -20.40 -10.90
N ASP A 179 -22.87 -21.28 -11.77
CA ASP A 179 -23.77 -21.08 -12.92
C ASP A 179 -25.13 -20.38 -12.64
N THR A 180 -25.26 -19.53 -11.63
CA THR A 180 -26.50 -18.80 -11.34
C THR A 180 -26.51 -17.36 -11.82
N PHE A 181 -25.36 -16.69 -11.92
CA PHE A 181 -25.25 -15.29 -12.37
C PHE A 181 -24.12 -15.15 -13.39
N ARG A 182 -24.28 -14.28 -14.41
CA ARG A 182 -23.23 -14.01 -15.39
C ARG A 182 -22.10 -13.18 -14.77
N PHE A 183 -22.46 -12.21 -13.92
CA PHE A 183 -21.58 -11.39 -13.11
C PHE A 183 -22.26 -11.02 -11.80
N PHE A 184 -21.49 -10.90 -10.72
CA PHE A 184 -21.91 -10.18 -9.51
C PHE A 184 -20.75 -9.34 -9.01
N SER A 185 -20.67 -8.09 -9.47
CA SER A 185 -19.69 -7.09 -9.03
C SER A 185 -20.27 -5.68 -9.00
N ILE A 186 -19.83 -4.87 -8.03
CA ILE A 186 -20.24 -3.48 -7.83
C ILE A 186 -19.00 -2.64 -7.53
N ALA A 187 -18.76 -1.59 -8.32
CA ALA A 187 -17.72 -0.60 -8.04
C ALA A 187 -18.24 0.52 -7.14
N SER A 188 -17.68 0.66 -5.95
CA SER A 188 -18.10 1.63 -4.94
C SER A 188 -17.25 2.90 -4.95
N GLY A 189 -15.99 2.82 -5.39
CA GLY A 189 -15.06 3.94 -5.31
C GLY A 189 -14.03 3.94 -6.44
N VAL A 190 -13.52 5.13 -6.76
CA VAL A 190 -12.49 5.37 -7.77
C VAL A 190 -11.49 6.41 -7.27
N SER A 191 -10.21 6.19 -7.55
CA SER A 191 -9.11 7.11 -7.27
C SER A 191 -9.26 8.45 -8.01
N GLY A 192 -8.53 9.46 -7.58
CA GLY A 192 -8.64 10.82 -8.07
C GLY A 192 -8.27 10.98 -9.55
N ASP A 193 -7.31 10.18 -10.01
CA ASP A 193 -6.91 10.10 -11.43
C ASP A 193 -7.73 9.09 -12.25
N GLY A 194 -8.65 8.35 -11.61
CA GLY A 194 -9.51 7.38 -12.28
C GLY A 194 -8.83 6.07 -12.70
N SER A 195 -7.63 5.78 -12.19
CA SER A 195 -6.82 4.62 -12.58
C SER A 195 -7.11 3.35 -11.77
N VAL A 196 -7.45 3.51 -10.48
CA VAL A 196 -7.78 2.43 -9.54
C VAL A 196 -9.26 2.50 -9.17
N VAL A 197 -9.95 1.36 -9.26
CA VAL A 197 -11.36 1.16 -8.87
C VAL A 197 -11.45 0.10 -7.78
N VAL A 198 -12.29 0.34 -6.77
CA VAL A 198 -12.53 -0.61 -5.67
C VAL A 198 -14.02 -0.89 -5.52
N GLY A 199 -14.34 -2.03 -4.94
CA GLY A 199 -15.71 -2.44 -4.70
C GLY A 199 -15.78 -3.84 -4.12
N TYR A 200 -16.85 -4.56 -4.45
CA TYR A 200 -16.99 -5.97 -4.07
C TYR A 200 -17.54 -6.80 -5.22
N SER A 201 -17.24 -8.10 -5.17
CA SER A 201 -17.66 -9.09 -6.15
C SER A 201 -17.92 -10.43 -5.45
N GLN A 202 -18.78 -11.28 -6.02
CA GLN A 202 -18.79 -12.69 -5.60
C GLN A 202 -17.59 -13.43 -6.18
N SER A 203 -17.11 -14.39 -5.40
CA SER A 203 -16.18 -15.45 -5.79
C SER A 203 -16.65 -16.79 -5.20
N VAL A 204 -15.87 -17.85 -5.40
CA VAL A 204 -16.11 -19.17 -4.77
C VAL A 204 -16.09 -19.13 -3.23
N ASN A 205 -15.52 -18.08 -2.63
CA ASN A 205 -15.46 -17.89 -1.18
C ASN A 205 -16.60 -17.02 -0.64
N GLY A 206 -17.50 -16.53 -1.50
CA GLY A 206 -18.56 -15.59 -1.15
C GLY A 206 -18.25 -14.17 -1.64
N GLN A 207 -18.89 -13.17 -1.03
CA GLN A 207 -18.69 -11.77 -1.37
C GLN A 207 -17.35 -11.26 -0.82
N GLU A 208 -16.47 -10.82 -1.71
CA GLU A 208 -15.12 -10.35 -1.40
C GLU A 208 -14.87 -8.94 -1.97
N ALA A 209 -14.07 -8.15 -1.26
CA ALA A 209 -13.59 -6.87 -1.75
C ALA A 209 -12.66 -7.06 -2.95
N PHE A 210 -12.79 -6.20 -3.97
CA PHE A 210 -11.89 -6.20 -5.13
C PHE A 210 -11.14 -4.87 -5.29
N ILE A 211 -10.02 -4.96 -6.00
CA ILE A 211 -9.32 -3.83 -6.60
C ILE A 211 -9.13 -4.09 -8.10
N TRP A 212 -9.29 -3.05 -8.92
CA TRP A 212 -9.19 -3.12 -10.38
C TRP A 212 -8.31 -1.99 -10.92
N ASN A 213 -7.50 -2.31 -11.93
CA ASN A 213 -6.89 -1.34 -12.84
C ASN A 213 -6.85 -1.92 -14.26
N SER A 214 -6.59 -1.05 -15.25
CA SER A 214 -6.62 -1.46 -16.66
C SER A 214 -5.52 -2.45 -17.06
N ALA A 215 -4.43 -2.56 -16.28
CA ALA A 215 -3.31 -3.44 -16.58
C ALA A 215 -3.50 -4.87 -16.05
N GLN A 216 -4.17 -5.00 -14.90
CA GLN A 216 -4.27 -6.25 -14.16
C GLN A 216 -5.70 -6.81 -14.10
N GLY A 217 -6.70 -6.01 -14.50
CA GLY A 217 -8.10 -6.40 -14.36
C GLY A 217 -8.56 -6.45 -12.90
N MET A 218 -9.66 -7.15 -12.64
CA MET A 218 -10.24 -7.29 -11.30
C MET A 218 -9.48 -8.34 -10.50
N ARG A 219 -9.05 -8.01 -9.28
CA ARG A 219 -8.34 -8.91 -8.36
C ARG A 219 -8.94 -8.83 -6.97
N SER A 220 -8.89 -9.95 -6.24
CA SER A 220 -9.27 -9.98 -4.83
C SER A 220 -8.36 -9.05 -4.04
N LEU A 221 -8.93 -8.08 -3.32
CA LEU A 221 -8.16 -7.13 -2.53
C LEU A 221 -7.42 -7.84 -1.39
N GLN A 222 -8.04 -8.86 -0.79
CA GLN A 222 -7.38 -9.67 0.24
C GLN A 222 -6.12 -10.34 -0.30
N GLN A 223 -6.18 -10.96 -1.50
CA GLN A 223 -5.01 -11.57 -2.12
C GLN A 223 -3.95 -10.54 -2.50
N VAL A 224 -4.33 -9.34 -2.95
CA VAL A 224 -3.38 -8.26 -3.23
C VAL A 224 -2.65 -7.86 -1.94
N LEU A 225 -3.38 -7.60 -0.86
CA LEU A 225 -2.80 -7.21 0.42
C LEU A 225 -1.88 -8.29 1.01
N THR A 226 -2.24 -9.58 0.91
CA THR A 226 -1.40 -10.66 1.43
C THR A 226 -0.20 -10.97 0.52
N ASN A 227 -0.42 -11.05 -0.80
CA ASN A 227 0.59 -11.60 -1.71
C ASN A 227 1.51 -10.52 -2.28
N ASP A 228 0.97 -9.32 -2.56
CA ASP A 228 1.74 -8.23 -3.16
C ASP A 228 2.33 -7.33 -2.06
N TYR A 229 1.61 -7.13 -0.94
CA TYR A 229 2.04 -6.26 0.17
C TYR A 229 2.48 -7.02 1.44
N GLY A 230 2.37 -8.34 1.48
CA GLY A 230 2.87 -9.15 2.60
C GLY A 230 2.12 -8.96 3.92
N LEU A 231 0.89 -8.43 3.89
CA LEU A 231 0.12 -8.18 5.11
C LEU A 231 -0.44 -9.48 5.70
N ASP A 232 -0.34 -9.64 7.02
CA ASP A 232 -0.98 -10.75 7.74
C ASP A 232 -2.45 -10.42 8.01
N LEU A 233 -3.33 -11.06 7.25
CA LEU A 233 -4.78 -10.97 7.38
C LEU A 233 -5.37 -12.25 8.00
N THR A 234 -4.60 -12.97 8.83
CA THR A 234 -5.08 -14.20 9.48
C THR A 234 -6.35 -13.95 10.28
N GLY A 235 -7.41 -14.70 9.96
CA GLY A 235 -8.73 -14.56 10.57
C GLY A 235 -9.59 -13.43 10.02
N TRP A 236 -9.08 -12.63 9.09
CA TRP A 236 -9.85 -11.62 8.38
C TRP A 236 -10.44 -12.16 7.08
N PHE A 237 -11.64 -11.70 6.75
CA PHE A 237 -12.27 -11.83 5.44
C PHE A 237 -12.78 -10.47 5.00
N LEU A 238 -12.23 -9.92 3.92
CA LEU A 238 -12.58 -8.57 3.44
C LEU A 238 -13.83 -8.66 2.56
N ASN A 239 -14.98 -8.24 3.09
CA ASN A 239 -16.27 -8.37 2.41
C ASN A 239 -16.50 -7.28 1.35
N GLU A 240 -16.22 -6.02 1.68
CA GLU A 240 -16.53 -4.87 0.82
C GLU A 240 -15.46 -3.80 0.93
N ALA A 241 -14.98 -3.27 -0.21
CA ALA A 241 -14.27 -2.00 -0.26
C ALA A 241 -15.27 -0.89 -0.60
N ASN A 242 -15.45 0.06 0.33
CA ASN A 242 -16.48 1.10 0.25
C ASN A 242 -15.96 2.41 -0.34
N ALA A 243 -14.68 2.73 -0.14
CA ALA A 243 -14.07 3.92 -0.72
C ALA A 243 -12.55 3.77 -0.88
N ILE A 244 -11.98 4.58 -1.76
CA ILE A 244 -10.54 4.72 -1.98
C ILE A 244 -10.17 6.20 -1.98
N SER A 245 -8.99 6.53 -1.44
CA SER A 245 -8.44 7.88 -1.45
C SER A 245 -8.08 8.36 -2.85
N ALA A 246 -7.96 9.69 -3.00
CA ALA A 246 -7.66 10.31 -4.29
C ALA A 246 -6.30 9.90 -4.88
N ASP A 247 -5.31 9.60 -4.03
CA ASP A 247 -4.01 9.07 -4.45
C ASP A 247 -4.02 7.57 -4.79
N GLY A 248 -5.16 6.89 -4.58
CA GLY A 248 -5.29 5.46 -4.83
C GLY A 248 -4.61 4.56 -3.79
N LEU A 249 -4.14 5.12 -2.67
CA LEU A 249 -3.29 4.41 -1.71
C LEU A 249 -4.00 4.00 -0.41
N THR A 250 -5.20 4.45 -0.13
CA THR A 250 -5.94 4.09 1.08
C THR A 250 -7.31 3.58 0.72
N VAL A 251 -7.63 2.36 1.15
CA VAL A 251 -8.93 1.73 0.93
C VAL A 251 -9.61 1.52 2.28
N VAL A 252 -10.90 1.82 2.37
CA VAL A 252 -11.72 1.56 3.56
C VAL A 252 -12.88 0.65 3.21
N GLY A 253 -13.35 -0.13 4.18
CA GLY A 253 -14.37 -1.14 3.91
C GLY A 253 -14.94 -1.82 5.14
N SER A 254 -15.70 -2.89 4.91
CA SER A 254 -16.28 -3.76 5.93
C SER A 254 -15.82 -5.21 5.73
N GLY A 255 -15.64 -5.94 6.83
CA GLY A 255 -15.10 -7.30 6.79
C GLY A 255 -15.43 -8.10 8.04
N THR A 256 -15.21 -9.40 7.97
CA THR A 256 -15.32 -10.30 9.14
C THR A 256 -13.95 -10.40 9.80
N ASN A 257 -13.87 -10.07 11.09
CA ASN A 257 -12.63 -10.09 11.86
C ASN A 257 -12.32 -11.48 12.45
N PRO A 258 -11.16 -11.69 13.10
CA PRO A 258 -10.77 -12.99 13.68
C PRO A 258 -11.71 -13.55 14.74
N ASN A 259 -12.60 -12.72 15.30
CA ASN A 259 -13.63 -13.15 16.26
C ASN A 259 -14.93 -13.58 15.55
N GLY A 260 -14.98 -13.54 14.21
CA GLY A 260 -16.17 -13.82 13.42
C GLY A 260 -17.20 -12.68 13.42
N LEU A 261 -16.80 -11.46 13.80
CA LEU A 261 -17.68 -10.28 13.87
C LEU A 261 -17.44 -9.37 12.68
N THR A 262 -18.51 -8.76 12.17
CA THR A 262 -18.40 -7.73 11.12
C THR A 262 -17.92 -6.41 11.72
N GLU A 263 -16.84 -5.85 11.18
CA GLU A 263 -16.37 -4.51 11.54
C GLU A 263 -15.75 -3.76 10.35
N ALA A 264 -15.54 -2.46 10.52
CA ALA A 264 -14.90 -1.61 9.52
C ALA A 264 -13.38 -1.83 9.53
N TRP A 265 -12.75 -1.71 8.36
CA TRP A 265 -11.31 -1.78 8.21
C TRP A 265 -10.78 -0.64 7.34
N ILE A 266 -9.49 -0.37 7.50
CA ILE A 266 -8.70 0.51 6.64
C ILE A 266 -7.45 -0.26 6.21
N ALA A 267 -7.12 -0.17 4.93
CA ALA A 267 -5.94 -0.75 4.33
C ALA A 267 -5.13 0.36 3.64
N SER A 268 -3.83 0.35 3.88
CA SER A 268 -2.90 1.27 3.27
C SER A 268 -2.04 0.53 2.26
N LEU A 269 -2.11 0.97 1.01
CA LEU A 269 -1.32 0.54 -0.14
C LEU A 269 -0.12 1.47 -0.35
N ASP A 270 0.08 2.44 0.56
CA ASP A 270 1.26 3.31 0.63
C ASP A 270 2.50 2.61 1.21
N GLY A 271 2.34 1.35 1.64
CA GLY A 271 3.46 0.43 1.75
C GLY A 271 4.13 0.39 0.39
N ASP A 272 5.27 1.06 0.27
CA ASP A 272 6.08 1.14 -0.93
C ASP A 272 5.99 -0.20 -1.70
N PRO A 273 5.67 -0.26 -3.00
CA PRO A 273 5.85 -1.50 -3.75
C PRO A 273 7.32 -2.01 -3.69
N ASN A 274 8.26 -1.18 -3.22
CA ASN A 274 9.61 -1.54 -2.79
C ASN A 274 9.76 -1.94 -1.29
N SER A 275 8.65 -2.15 -0.57
CA SER A 275 8.59 -2.76 0.77
C SER A 275 8.15 -4.22 0.73
N GLN A 276 8.07 -4.84 -0.45
CA GLN A 276 8.06 -6.30 -0.56
C GLN A 276 9.45 -6.83 -0.19
N PRO A 277 9.59 -7.82 0.73
CA PRO A 277 10.87 -8.44 1.03
C PRO A 277 11.58 -8.88 -0.26
N GLY A 278 12.82 -8.44 -0.44
CA GLY A 278 13.64 -8.69 -1.62
C GLY A 278 13.76 -7.55 -2.62
N THR A 279 13.05 -6.44 -2.44
CA THR A 279 13.01 -5.36 -3.45
C THR A 279 13.96 -4.18 -3.14
N THR A 280 14.45 -4.07 -1.90
CA THR A 280 15.48 -3.09 -1.51
C THR A 280 16.58 -3.72 -0.64
N PRO A 281 17.79 -3.13 -0.57
CA PRO A 281 18.82 -3.61 0.34
C PRO A 281 18.41 -3.56 1.81
N THR A 282 17.51 -2.65 2.18
CA THR A 282 17.03 -2.45 3.55
C THR A 282 15.84 -3.34 3.91
N ASN A 283 15.30 -4.08 2.95
CA ASN A 283 14.20 -5.04 3.15
C ASN A 283 14.39 -6.26 2.22
N PRO A 284 15.41 -7.09 2.47
CA PRO A 284 15.73 -8.26 1.63
C PRO A 284 14.81 -9.46 1.90
N LEU A 285 14.85 -10.47 1.03
CA LEU A 285 14.26 -11.78 1.33
C LEU A 285 15.05 -12.45 2.45
N LEU A 286 14.34 -13.05 3.42
CA LEU A 286 14.92 -13.80 4.52
C LEU A 286 14.82 -15.33 4.27
N PRO A 287 15.85 -16.11 4.62
CA PRO A 287 15.88 -17.54 4.36
C PRO A 287 15.07 -18.34 5.39
N THR A 288 14.69 -19.57 5.02
CA THR A 288 14.26 -20.61 5.95
C THR A 288 15.39 -21.63 6.19
N PRO A 289 15.50 -22.25 7.38
CA PRO A 289 16.45 -23.33 7.62
C PRO A 289 16.28 -24.46 6.60
N ASN A 290 17.38 -24.95 6.03
CA ASN A 290 17.35 -26.05 5.08
C ASN A 290 17.02 -27.35 5.82
N PRO A 291 15.91 -28.05 5.50
CA PRO A 291 15.52 -29.28 6.18
C PRO A 291 16.53 -30.43 6.05
N SER A 292 17.40 -30.36 5.03
CA SER A 292 18.38 -31.39 4.70
C SER A 292 19.82 -31.04 5.12
N ASN A 293 20.07 -29.79 5.52
CA ASN A 293 21.36 -29.31 6.02
C ASN A 293 21.10 -28.33 7.18
N PRO A 294 21.28 -28.74 8.45
CA PRO A 294 21.01 -27.89 9.62
C PRO A 294 21.81 -26.58 9.67
N ASN A 295 22.90 -26.49 8.90
CA ASN A 295 23.77 -25.32 8.80
C ASN A 295 23.56 -24.53 7.49
N GLY A 296 22.57 -24.90 6.67
CA GLY A 296 22.27 -24.26 5.38
C GLY A 296 20.90 -23.60 5.36
N PHE A 297 20.68 -22.74 4.38
CA PHE A 297 19.49 -21.92 4.24
C PHE A 297 18.89 -22.03 2.84
N THR A 298 17.56 -21.98 2.74
CA THR A 298 16.83 -22.01 1.46
C THR A 298 15.88 -20.84 1.36
N PHE A 299 15.78 -20.27 0.16
CA PHE A 299 14.73 -19.31 -0.21
C PHE A 299 13.77 -20.01 -1.17
N PRO A 300 12.66 -20.57 -0.68
CA PRO A 300 11.73 -21.30 -1.53
C PRO A 300 10.89 -20.33 -2.39
N ASN A 301 10.57 -20.76 -3.61
CA ASN A 301 9.57 -20.14 -4.47
C ASN A 301 9.79 -18.66 -4.81
N VAL A 302 11.04 -18.25 -5.10
CA VAL A 302 11.34 -16.85 -5.43
C VAL A 302 10.79 -16.51 -6.83
N PRO A 303 9.85 -15.57 -6.95
CA PRO A 303 9.29 -15.17 -8.24
C PRO A 303 10.25 -14.24 -8.99
N VAL A 304 10.61 -14.59 -10.23
CA VAL A 304 11.49 -13.82 -11.12
C VAL A 304 10.69 -13.23 -12.27
N GLY A 305 10.80 -11.92 -12.47
CA GLY A 305 10.20 -11.16 -13.57
C GLY A 305 8.95 -10.36 -13.19
N ASN A 306 8.43 -10.47 -11.97
CA ASN A 306 7.32 -9.64 -11.50
C ASN A 306 7.76 -8.17 -11.40
N ASN A 307 7.07 -7.26 -12.09
CA ASN A 307 7.44 -5.83 -12.17
C ASN A 307 8.91 -5.55 -12.54
N GLY A 308 9.59 -6.48 -13.24
CA GLY A 308 10.99 -6.36 -13.62
C GLY A 308 12.02 -6.75 -12.55
N PHE A 309 11.59 -7.18 -11.36
CA PHE A 309 12.49 -7.71 -10.32
C PHE A 309 13.04 -9.09 -10.70
N GLY A 310 14.34 -9.29 -10.50
CA GLY A 310 15.09 -10.48 -10.88
C GLY A 310 15.52 -10.51 -12.35
N THR A 311 15.10 -9.56 -13.18
CA THR A 311 15.53 -9.45 -14.60
C THR A 311 16.16 -8.08 -14.91
N THR A 312 15.49 -6.99 -14.55
CA THR A 312 15.97 -5.61 -14.74
C THR A 312 16.44 -4.98 -13.42
N ASN A 313 15.66 -5.17 -12.35
CA ASN A 313 16.01 -4.77 -11.00
C ASN A 313 16.51 -5.99 -10.21
N PRO A 314 17.58 -5.88 -9.40
CA PRO A 314 18.05 -7.00 -8.57
C PRO A 314 17.01 -7.40 -7.52
N ILE A 315 16.99 -8.68 -7.17
CA ILE A 315 16.34 -9.16 -5.94
C ILE A 315 17.42 -9.21 -4.85
N PHE A 316 17.15 -8.62 -3.70
CA PHE A 316 18.05 -8.57 -2.56
C PHE A 316 17.83 -9.77 -1.65
N PHE A 317 18.88 -10.55 -1.44
CA PHE A 317 18.91 -11.71 -0.56
C PHE A 317 19.79 -11.41 0.64
N ASP A 318 19.35 -11.86 1.82
CA ASP A 318 20.14 -11.71 3.04
C ASP A 318 20.54 -13.08 3.62
N PRO A 319 21.83 -13.40 3.66
CA PRO A 319 22.35 -14.59 4.32
C PRO A 319 22.40 -14.46 5.84
N ILE A 320 22.84 -15.57 6.44
CA ILE A 320 23.46 -15.59 7.75
C ILE A 320 24.95 -15.99 7.68
N VAL A 321 25.82 -15.30 8.44
CA VAL A 321 27.29 -15.07 8.33
C VAL A 321 28.27 -16.23 8.19
N SER A 322 29.36 -15.88 7.49
CA SER A 322 30.66 -16.55 7.50
C SER A 322 31.77 -15.62 6.90
N VAL A 323 33.02 -16.07 6.74
CA VAL A 323 34.06 -15.38 5.92
C VAL A 323 33.81 -15.42 4.39
N GLY A 324 32.65 -15.90 3.94
CA GLY A 324 32.23 -16.02 2.55
C GLY A 324 31.02 -16.92 2.29
N TYR A 325 30.29 -16.73 1.20
CA TYR A 325 29.06 -17.45 0.91
C TYR A 325 29.14 -18.23 -0.37
N ASP A 326 28.68 -19.48 -0.34
CA ASP A 326 28.38 -20.27 -1.53
C ASP A 326 26.92 -20.06 -1.94
N TYR A 327 26.69 -19.60 -3.16
CA TYR A 327 25.37 -19.39 -3.77
C TYR A 327 25.11 -20.48 -4.81
N SER A 328 23.89 -21.02 -4.85
CA SER A 328 23.46 -21.93 -5.92
C SER A 328 21.96 -21.85 -6.21
N VAL A 329 21.56 -22.23 -7.43
CA VAL A 329 20.16 -22.39 -7.84
C VAL A 329 19.82 -23.85 -8.10
N THR A 330 18.59 -24.25 -7.77
CA THR A 330 18.02 -25.55 -8.17
C THR A 330 16.68 -25.38 -8.87
N GLY A 331 16.62 -25.76 -10.15
CA GLY A 331 15.45 -25.54 -11.02
C GLY A 331 15.27 -24.07 -11.43
N GLY A 332 14.68 -23.82 -12.59
CA GLY A 332 14.41 -22.45 -13.06
C GLY A 332 15.62 -21.72 -13.70
N PRO A 333 15.58 -20.37 -13.77
CA PRO A 333 16.61 -19.56 -14.44
C PRO A 333 17.95 -19.49 -13.68
N LEU A 334 19.05 -19.31 -14.43
CA LEU A 334 20.43 -19.21 -13.91
C LEU A 334 20.78 -17.78 -13.50
N PHE A 335 21.84 -17.58 -12.71
CA PHE A 335 22.33 -16.24 -12.33
C PHE A 335 22.89 -15.47 -13.54
N ALA A 336 22.54 -14.19 -13.66
CA ALA A 336 22.96 -13.28 -14.73
C ALA A 336 23.86 -12.13 -14.25
N SER A 337 23.67 -11.64 -13.03
CA SER A 337 24.58 -10.67 -12.40
C SER A 337 24.53 -10.77 -10.87
N VAL A 338 25.56 -10.23 -10.23
CA VAL A 338 25.68 -10.11 -8.78
C VAL A 338 26.10 -8.69 -8.40
N LEU A 339 25.39 -8.08 -7.46
CA LEU A 339 25.75 -6.82 -6.81
C LEU A 339 26.39 -7.15 -5.46
N ILE A 340 27.67 -6.82 -5.33
CA ILE A 340 28.44 -6.98 -4.10
C ILE A 340 27.87 -6.06 -3.01
N PRO A 341 27.74 -6.52 -1.75
CA PRO A 341 27.19 -5.70 -0.66
C PRO A 341 27.93 -4.39 -0.45
N SER A 342 27.30 -3.48 0.29
CA SER A 342 27.94 -2.26 0.77
C SER A 342 29.07 -2.60 1.76
N ALA A 343 29.91 -1.60 2.09
CA ALA A 343 30.97 -1.78 3.07
C ALA A 343 30.37 -2.27 4.40
N LEU A 344 31.04 -3.23 5.03
CA LEU A 344 30.58 -3.88 6.25
C LEU A 344 30.80 -2.98 7.47
N PRO A 345 30.10 -3.23 8.60
CA PRO A 345 30.07 -2.32 9.75
C PRO A 345 31.43 -1.96 10.35
N GLN A 346 32.45 -2.83 10.25
CA GLN A 346 33.82 -2.56 10.72
C GLN A 346 34.78 -2.08 9.62
N GLY A 347 34.26 -1.85 8.40
CA GLY A 347 34.96 -1.16 7.31
C GLY A 347 35.51 -2.06 6.21
N ASP A 348 35.28 -3.36 6.24
CA ASP A 348 35.63 -4.24 5.13
C ASP A 348 34.85 -3.87 3.86
N SER A 349 35.58 -3.78 2.76
CA SER A 349 35.09 -3.30 1.47
C SER A 349 35.70 -4.01 0.27
N ASN A 350 36.48 -5.06 0.50
CA ASN A 350 37.12 -5.86 -0.55
C ASN A 350 36.60 -7.30 -0.46
N PHE A 351 36.16 -7.83 -1.59
CA PHE A 351 35.62 -9.19 -1.65
C PHE A 351 36.21 -9.94 -2.83
N ILE A 352 36.23 -11.27 -2.74
CA ILE A 352 36.59 -12.13 -3.87
C ILE A 352 35.33 -12.83 -4.38
N LEU A 353 35.01 -12.64 -5.67
CA LEU A 353 34.03 -13.45 -6.39
C LEU A 353 34.74 -14.62 -7.05
N GLU A 354 34.43 -15.85 -6.64
CA GLU A 354 34.94 -17.07 -7.26
C GLU A 354 33.87 -17.66 -8.19
N LEU A 355 34.23 -17.85 -9.46
CA LEU A 355 33.38 -18.49 -10.48
C LEU A 355 33.95 -19.88 -10.80
N PRO A 356 33.26 -20.98 -10.41
CA PRO A 356 33.77 -22.33 -10.59
C PRO A 356 34.13 -22.64 -12.05
N GLY A 357 35.40 -22.91 -12.31
CA GLY A 357 35.93 -23.17 -13.66
C GLY A 357 36.27 -21.93 -14.51
N PHE A 358 36.05 -20.72 -13.99
CA PHE A 358 36.26 -19.46 -14.72
C PHE A 358 37.19 -18.46 -14.00
N GLY A 359 37.53 -18.70 -12.73
CA GLY A 359 38.53 -17.94 -11.98
C GLY A 359 37.95 -17.03 -10.91
N ASN A 360 38.84 -16.21 -10.31
CA ASN A 360 38.52 -15.36 -9.15
C ASN A 360 38.69 -13.88 -9.51
N TYR A 361 37.80 -13.04 -8.99
CA TYR A 361 37.73 -11.61 -9.27
C TYR A 361 37.69 -10.82 -7.96
N SER A 362 38.65 -9.92 -7.76
CA SER A 362 38.63 -8.98 -6.63
C SER A 362 37.68 -7.82 -6.94
N LEU A 363 36.73 -7.57 -6.04
CA LEU A 363 35.67 -6.59 -6.22
C LEU A 363 35.58 -5.66 -4.99
N LEU A 364 35.24 -4.41 -5.24
CA LEU A 364 34.93 -3.45 -4.18
C LEU A 364 33.45 -3.55 -3.79
N ALA A 365 33.15 -3.21 -2.54
CA ALA A 365 31.79 -3.06 -2.04
C ALA A 365 30.91 -2.20 -2.98
N GLY A 366 29.67 -2.61 -3.19
CA GLY A 366 28.70 -1.92 -4.07
C GLY A 366 28.94 -2.12 -5.57
N THR A 367 29.90 -2.95 -5.98
CA THR A 367 30.16 -3.23 -7.40
C THR A 367 29.16 -4.23 -7.96
N THR A 368 28.52 -3.90 -9.10
CA THR A 368 27.79 -4.88 -9.91
C THR A 368 28.72 -5.60 -10.87
N PHE A 369 28.72 -6.94 -10.83
CA PHE A 369 29.45 -7.79 -11.76
C PHE A 369 28.50 -8.51 -12.72
N ASN A 370 28.74 -8.34 -14.03
CA ASN A 370 27.94 -8.97 -15.09
C ASN A 370 28.46 -10.38 -15.38
N LEU A 371 27.75 -11.41 -14.91
CA LEU A 371 28.13 -12.81 -15.10
C LEU A 371 27.98 -13.26 -16.56
N LEU A 372 27.03 -12.68 -17.30
CA LEU A 372 26.82 -12.99 -18.71
C LEU A 372 27.97 -12.55 -19.61
N GLY A 373 28.79 -11.60 -19.13
CA GLY A 373 30.04 -11.21 -19.79
C GLY A 373 31.12 -12.31 -19.73
N VAL A 374 31.03 -13.22 -18.75
CA VAL A 374 31.97 -14.35 -18.58
C VAL A 374 31.40 -15.63 -19.17
N ASN A 375 30.14 -15.94 -18.86
CA ASN A 375 29.41 -17.06 -19.45
C ASN A 375 28.02 -16.58 -19.94
N PRO A 376 27.81 -16.47 -21.27
CA PRO A 376 26.54 -16.00 -21.83
C PRO A 376 25.30 -16.82 -21.44
N LEU A 377 25.49 -18.05 -20.94
CA LEU A 377 24.41 -18.92 -20.48
C LEU A 377 24.03 -18.69 -19.01
N GLY A 378 24.82 -17.93 -18.24
CA GLY A 378 24.65 -17.75 -16.80
C GLY A 378 25.35 -18.83 -15.95
N PHE A 379 25.21 -18.71 -14.62
CA PHE A 379 25.84 -19.62 -13.66
C PHE A 379 24.80 -20.31 -12.77
N SER A 380 25.03 -21.58 -12.44
CA SER A 380 24.26 -22.33 -11.44
C SER A 380 24.72 -22.04 -10.01
N ASP A 381 25.96 -21.61 -9.84
CA ASP A 381 26.60 -21.42 -8.55
C ASP A 381 27.81 -20.47 -8.66
N PHE A 382 28.11 -19.78 -7.56
CA PHE A 382 29.29 -18.92 -7.37
C PHE A 382 29.58 -18.71 -5.88
N ARG A 383 30.75 -18.16 -5.55
CA ARG A 383 31.13 -17.83 -4.17
C ARG A 383 31.55 -16.38 -4.02
N ILE A 384 31.18 -15.74 -2.90
CA ILE A 384 31.76 -14.47 -2.44
C ILE A 384 32.58 -14.78 -1.19
N SER A 385 33.88 -14.46 -1.14
CA SER A 385 34.77 -14.77 -0.03
C SER A 385 35.62 -13.55 0.38
N ASP A 386 36.53 -13.75 1.33
CA ASP A 386 37.51 -12.78 1.84
C ASP A 386 36.94 -11.72 2.81
N ILE A 387 35.81 -12.02 3.47
CA ILE A 387 35.27 -11.16 4.53
C ILE A 387 36.23 -11.16 5.73
N ASP A 388 36.64 -9.97 6.19
CA ASP A 388 37.53 -9.81 7.34
C ASP A 388 36.90 -10.43 8.62
N PRO A 389 37.55 -11.40 9.28
CA PRO A 389 37.07 -11.95 10.54
C PRO A 389 36.85 -10.91 11.65
N ALA A 390 37.50 -9.74 11.57
CA ALA A 390 37.30 -8.62 12.49
C ALA A 390 35.91 -7.97 12.39
N GLU A 391 35.18 -8.21 11.30
CA GLU A 391 33.78 -7.81 11.17
C GLU A 391 32.88 -8.49 12.22
N MET A 392 33.32 -9.66 12.74
CA MET A 392 32.60 -10.44 13.76
C MET A 392 31.11 -10.59 13.45
N LEU A 393 30.78 -10.73 12.16
CA LEU A 393 29.40 -10.85 11.77
C LEU A 393 28.83 -12.13 12.46
N ASP A 394 27.55 -12.12 12.84
CA ASP A 394 26.92 -13.24 13.55
C ASP A 394 26.34 -14.28 12.57
N PRO A 395 26.83 -15.55 12.58
CA PRO A 395 26.37 -16.64 11.69
C PRO A 395 24.94 -17.11 11.98
N THR A 396 24.24 -16.43 12.89
CA THR A 396 22.81 -16.58 13.20
C THR A 396 21.96 -15.30 12.94
N ASN A 397 22.57 -14.15 12.59
CA ASN A 397 21.86 -12.90 12.26
C ASN A 397 21.56 -12.77 10.75
N PRO A 398 20.27 -12.79 10.33
CA PRO A 398 19.87 -12.79 8.93
C PRO A 398 19.88 -11.40 8.27
N THR A 399 20.55 -10.40 8.87
CA THR A 399 20.62 -9.01 8.36
C THR A 399 22.04 -8.52 8.04
N ALA A 400 23.02 -9.42 8.03
CA ALA A 400 24.43 -9.05 8.14
C ALA A 400 25.15 -8.86 6.79
N PHE A 401 24.62 -9.36 5.65
CA PHE A 401 25.36 -9.32 4.37
C PHE A 401 24.45 -9.33 3.11
N VAL A 402 23.75 -8.23 2.88
CA VAL A 402 22.74 -8.10 1.81
C VAL A 402 23.34 -8.10 0.40
N THR A 403 23.00 -9.09 -0.43
CA THR A 403 23.51 -9.25 -1.82
C THR A 403 22.38 -9.14 -2.85
N GLY A 404 22.59 -8.37 -3.93
CA GLY A 404 21.61 -8.25 -5.01
C GLY A 404 21.90 -9.21 -6.18
N LEU A 405 20.91 -9.98 -6.65
CA LEU A 405 21.07 -10.95 -7.73
C LEU A 405 20.05 -10.73 -8.87
N THR A 406 20.47 -10.97 -10.12
CA THR A 406 19.56 -11.08 -11.27
C THR A 406 19.71 -12.44 -11.97
N PHE A 407 18.72 -12.82 -12.77
CA PHE A 407 18.60 -14.12 -13.41
C PHE A 407 18.41 -14.01 -14.92
N THR A 408 18.73 -15.09 -15.65
CA THR A 408 18.76 -15.10 -17.12
C THR A 408 17.38 -14.96 -17.76
N ASN A 409 16.32 -15.40 -17.10
CA ASN A 409 14.95 -15.40 -17.64
C ASN A 409 13.91 -15.27 -16.51
N PRO A 410 12.68 -14.82 -16.81
CA PRO A 410 11.53 -14.93 -15.88
C PRO A 410 11.23 -16.38 -15.48
N GLY A 411 10.70 -16.60 -14.28
CA GLY A 411 10.35 -17.93 -13.77
C GLY A 411 10.27 -18.02 -12.25
N ILE A 412 10.30 -19.23 -11.71
CA ILE A 412 10.40 -19.50 -10.27
C ILE A 412 11.70 -20.27 -10.02
N VAL A 413 12.46 -19.87 -9.01
CA VAL A 413 13.74 -20.50 -8.64
C VAL A 413 13.82 -20.75 -7.13
N THR A 414 14.55 -21.79 -6.73
CA THR A 414 15.01 -21.96 -5.36
C THR A 414 16.49 -21.59 -5.28
N VAL A 415 16.81 -20.62 -4.40
CA VAL A 415 18.19 -20.20 -4.14
C VAL A 415 18.65 -20.82 -2.82
N THR A 416 19.87 -21.35 -2.82
CA THR A 416 20.57 -21.79 -1.60
C THR A 416 21.75 -20.87 -1.36
N GLN A 417 21.97 -20.51 -0.10
CA GLN A 417 23.07 -19.65 0.34
C GLN A 417 23.68 -20.23 1.62
N ASN A 418 24.93 -20.66 1.57
CA ASN A 418 25.59 -21.36 2.67
C ASN A 418 26.78 -20.57 3.23
N PRO A 419 26.86 -20.38 4.56
CA PRO A 419 28.03 -19.75 5.21
C PRO A 419 29.28 -20.66 5.25
N ILE A 420 30.43 -20.12 4.87
CA ILE A 420 31.82 -20.59 5.12
C ILE A 420 32.43 -20.06 6.44
N THR A 421 32.26 -20.74 7.57
CA THR A 421 32.70 -20.19 8.88
C THR A 421 34.20 -20.41 9.15
N VAL A 422 34.84 -19.50 9.90
CA VAL A 422 36.15 -19.73 10.52
C VAL A 422 36.04 -19.57 12.03
N SER A 423 36.83 -20.36 12.77
CA SER A 423 36.93 -20.20 14.22
C SER A 423 37.88 -19.05 14.55
N VAL A 424 37.35 -17.98 15.15
CA VAL A 424 38.15 -16.91 15.73
C VAL A 424 38.27 -17.18 17.24
N PRO A 425 39.49 -17.20 17.83
CA PRO A 425 39.64 -17.44 19.26
C PRO A 425 38.85 -16.41 20.07
N GLU A 426 38.05 -16.86 21.04
CA GLU A 426 37.42 -15.95 21.98
C GLU A 426 38.50 -15.09 22.68
N PRO A 427 38.24 -13.82 22.98
CA PRO A 427 39.09 -13.04 23.87
C PRO A 427 39.26 -13.85 25.16
N SER A 428 40.50 -14.07 25.59
CA SER A 428 40.79 -14.88 26.77
C SER A 428 40.08 -14.27 27.98
N ASN A 429 38.96 -14.87 28.39
CA ASN A 429 38.26 -14.45 29.60
C ASN A 429 39.17 -14.66 30.80
N LEU A 430 39.68 -13.55 31.35
CA LEU A 430 40.45 -13.49 32.59
C LEU A 430 39.53 -13.73 33.82
N LEU A 431 38.77 -14.81 33.81
CA LEU A 431 37.91 -15.26 34.92
C LEU A 431 38.47 -16.57 35.49
N GLY A 432 39.71 -16.48 35.97
CA GLY A 432 40.49 -17.59 36.51
C GLY A 432 41.15 -17.29 37.84
N LEU A 433 40.51 -16.52 38.74
CA LEU A 433 40.93 -16.44 40.15
C LEU A 433 39.69 -16.22 41.02
N GLY A 434 39.25 -17.25 41.76
CA GLY A 434 38.25 -17.04 42.82
C GLY A 434 37.35 -18.20 43.24
N LEU A 435 37.70 -19.47 43.04
CA LEU A 435 37.09 -20.58 43.78
C LEU A 435 38.14 -21.16 44.71
N LEU A 436 38.11 -20.77 45.99
CA LEU A 436 38.59 -21.50 47.17
C LEU A 436 38.46 -20.58 48.40
N GLY A 437 37.47 -20.80 49.27
CA GLY A 437 37.50 -20.21 50.62
C GLY A 437 36.18 -20.06 51.36
N PHE A 438 35.83 -21.10 52.12
CA PHE A 438 35.06 -21.05 53.37
C PHE A 438 33.53 -20.84 53.33
N GLY A 439 32.83 -21.97 53.44
CA GLY A 439 31.68 -22.05 54.32
C GLY A 439 32.10 -22.25 55.78
N ALA A 440 31.26 -21.70 56.66
CA ALA A 440 30.96 -22.10 58.04
C ALA A 440 31.67 -21.39 59.23
N PHE A 441 30.80 -20.95 60.15
CA PHE A 441 30.96 -20.66 61.60
C PHE A 441 31.68 -19.38 62.05
N LEU A 442 30.92 -18.42 62.63
CA LEU A 442 30.76 -18.24 64.10
C LEU A 442 30.11 -16.87 64.45
N THR A 443 29.04 -16.98 65.26
CA THR A 443 28.52 -16.10 66.32
C THR A 443 29.26 -14.79 66.66
N GLY A 444 28.51 -13.69 66.89
CA GLY A 444 29.04 -12.55 67.65
C GLY A 444 28.11 -11.33 67.77
N LYS A 445 27.43 -11.22 68.91
CA LYS A 445 26.62 -10.08 69.37
C LYS A 445 27.41 -8.76 69.55
N LEU A 446 26.68 -7.63 69.46
CA LEU A 446 26.88 -6.33 70.18
C LEU A 446 28.16 -5.54 69.75
N ASN A 447 28.25 -4.20 69.71
CA ASN A 447 27.62 -3.19 70.56
C ASN A 447 27.77 -1.78 69.95
N LYS A 448 26.92 -0.87 70.43
CA LYS A 448 26.89 0.59 70.22
C LYS A 448 28.22 1.34 70.48
N LYS A 449 28.39 2.47 69.78
CA LYS A 449 28.86 3.81 70.23
C LYS A 449 28.97 4.67 68.94
N GLN A 450 28.21 5.73 68.65
CA GLN A 450 27.86 7.00 69.32
C GLN A 450 29.07 7.88 69.69
N ALA A 451 28.90 9.17 69.37
CA ALA A 451 29.74 10.36 69.59
C ALA A 451 30.80 10.62 68.50
N GLN A 452 31.07 11.83 68.01
CA GLN A 452 30.45 13.17 68.04
C GLN A 452 31.52 14.11 67.42
N LYS A 453 31.09 15.17 66.68
CA LYS A 453 31.71 16.53 66.66
C LYS A 453 33.15 16.67 66.14
N ASP A 454 33.62 17.74 65.49
CA ASP A 454 33.23 19.11 65.14
C ASP A 454 33.86 19.34 63.72
N SER A 455 33.48 20.27 62.84
CA SER A 455 32.98 21.64 62.93
C SER A 455 32.19 21.99 61.67
#